data_AF-A0A085LIU5-F1
#
_entry.id   AF-A0A085LIU5-F1
#
_cell.length_a   1.000
_cell.length_b   1.000
_cell.length_c   1.000
_cell.angle_alpha   90.00
_cell.angle_beta   90.00
_cell.angle_gamma   90.00
#
_symmetry.space_group_name_H-M   'P 1'
#
loop_
_entity.id
_entity.type
_entity.pdbx_description
1 polymer ?
#
loop_
_entity_poly.entity_id
_entity_poly.type
_entity_poly.pdbx_seq_one_letter_code
_entity_poly.pdbx_strand_id
1 'polypeptide(L)'
;MPMSQLGNRYLLVLQDWFPKWDEAVPTKNQMAATISSVLVEIFSRMGIPDILHTDQGANFESNLLRSVLKAFGVQKTRTSAYHPQGDGLVERANQSTLQMLRTYVDSEANWEPHLPLVLHAYRTVPHSSTGVAPFTLM
;
A
#
# COMPACT_ATOMS: atom_id res chain seq x y z
N MET A 1 1.05 -1.33 -14.34
CA MET A 1 1.08 0.09 -14.75
C MET A 1 2.23 0.30 -15.71
N PRO A 2 2.07 1.20 -16.68
CA PRO A 2 3.19 1.68 -17.51
C PRO A 2 4.26 2.35 -16.63
N MET A 3 5.49 2.41 -17.12
CA MET A 3 6.55 3.14 -16.45
C MET A 3 6.20 4.63 -16.42
N SER A 4 6.31 5.26 -15.26
CA SER A 4 6.11 6.70 -15.12
C SER A 4 7.26 7.49 -15.76
N GLN A 5 7.04 8.79 -15.98
CA GLN A 5 8.10 9.70 -16.45
C GLN A 5 9.29 9.80 -15.47
N LEU A 6 9.10 9.47 -14.19
CA LEU A 6 10.16 9.45 -13.17
C LEU A 6 10.89 8.09 -13.10
N GLY A 7 10.54 7.16 -13.98
CA GLY A 7 11.13 5.82 -14.06
C GLY A 7 10.60 4.84 -13.02
N ASN A 8 9.47 5.15 -12.35
CA ASN A 8 8.83 4.22 -11.43
C ASN A 8 7.94 3.24 -12.21
N ARG A 9 8.01 1.97 -11.83
CA ARG A 9 7.32 0.85 -12.50
C ARG A 9 6.30 0.18 -11.59
N TYR A 10 6.55 0.22 -10.29
CA TYR A 10 5.78 -0.49 -9.29
C TYR A 10 5.11 0.51 -8.35
N LEU A 11 4.09 0.04 -7.65
CA LEU A 11 3.38 0.79 -6.63
C LEU A 11 3.31 -0.11 -5.40
N LEU A 12 3.97 0.29 -4.32
CA LEU A 12 3.80 -0.36 -3.05
C LEU A 12 2.55 0.22 -2.40
N VAL A 13 1.56 -0.63 -2.14
CA VAL A 13 0.30 -0.24 -1.51
C VAL A 13 0.25 -0.83 -0.10
N LEU A 14 -0.10 0.01 0.86
CA LEU A 14 -0.29 -0.35 2.26
C LEU A 14 -1.64 0.19 2.70
N GLN A 15 -2.52 -0.71 3.13
CA GLN A 15 -3.82 -0.33 3.67
C GLN A 15 -3.89 -0.64 5.16
N ASP A 16 -4.31 0.33 5.95
CA ASP A 16 -4.69 0.10 7.34
C ASP A 16 -6.01 -0.67 7.40
N TRP A 17 -6.02 -1.75 8.21
CA TRP A 17 -7.17 -2.62 8.34
C TRP A 17 -8.40 -1.92 8.91
N PHE A 18 -8.28 -0.98 9.85
CA PHE A 18 -9.47 -0.42 10.53
C PHE A 18 -10.07 0.79 9.79
N PRO A 19 -9.41 1.97 9.73
CA PRO A 19 -9.92 3.14 9.03
C PRO A 19 -10.00 2.94 7.51
N LYS A 20 -9.41 1.86 6.98
CA LYS A 20 -9.26 1.62 5.53
C LYS A 20 -8.41 2.68 4.86
N TRP A 21 -7.52 3.33 5.60
CA TRP A 21 -6.59 4.30 5.04
C TRP A 21 -5.61 3.62 4.10
N ASP A 22 -5.55 4.09 2.85
CA ASP A 22 -4.68 3.55 1.81
C ASP A 22 -3.49 4.48 1.58
N GLU A 23 -2.27 3.97 1.65
CA GLU A 23 -1.03 4.61 1.21
C GLU A 23 -0.52 3.89 -0.04
N ALA A 24 -0.15 4.65 -1.07
CA ALA A 24 0.44 4.10 -2.28
C ALA A 24 1.69 4.88 -2.65
N VAL A 25 2.81 4.17 -2.81
CA VAL A 25 4.12 4.78 -3.04
C VAL A 25 4.74 4.21 -4.33
N PRO A 26 5.04 5.05 -5.34
CA PRO A 26 5.74 4.63 -6.54
C PRO A 26 7.15 4.13 -6.23
N THR A 27 7.55 3.01 -6.84
CA THR A 27 8.91 2.48 -6.72
C THR A 27 9.50 2.04 -8.06
N LYS A 28 10.83 2.16 -8.19
CA LYS A 28 11.57 1.71 -9.37
C LYS A 28 11.73 0.19 -9.43
N ASN A 29 11.74 -0.48 -8.27
CA ASN A 29 11.92 -1.92 -8.14
C ASN A 29 11.19 -2.46 -6.90
N GLN A 30 11.12 -3.78 -6.80
CA GLN A 30 10.51 -4.51 -5.68
C GLN A 30 11.57 -5.09 -4.72
N MET A 31 12.78 -4.50 -4.67
CA MET A 31 13.83 -5.03 -3.80
C MET A 31 13.46 -4.81 -2.34
N ALA A 32 13.87 -5.76 -1.49
CA ALA A 32 13.66 -5.70 -0.04
C ALA A 32 14.13 -4.37 0.59
N ALA A 33 15.26 -3.82 0.13
CA ALA A 33 15.79 -2.55 0.64
C ALA A 33 14.86 -1.37 0.31
N THR A 34 14.38 -1.30 -0.93
CA THR A 34 13.41 -0.29 -1.38
C THR A 34 12.13 -0.37 -0.57
N ILE A 35 11.56 -1.57 -0.42
CA ILE A 35 10.31 -1.77 0.34
C ILE A 35 10.50 -1.43 1.81
N SER A 36 11.61 -1.85 2.42
CA SER A 36 11.89 -1.53 3.82
C SER A 36 11.99 -0.02 4.04
N SER A 37 12.68 0.70 3.14
CA SER A 37 12.78 2.17 3.22
C SER A 37 11.41 2.84 3.13
N VAL A 38 10.57 2.40 2.18
CA VAL A 38 9.22 2.96 2.00
C VAL A 38 8.33 2.67 3.22
N LEU A 39 8.39 1.46 3.78
CA LEU A 39 7.62 1.11 4.98
C LEU A 39 8.04 1.97 6.17
N VAL A 40 9.34 2.22 6.37
CA VAL A 40 9.83 3.12 7.43
C VAL A 40 9.31 4.55 7.23
N GLU A 41 9.30 5.04 6.00
CA GLU A 41 8.72 6.35 5.68
C GLU A 41 7.23 6.42 6.06
N ILE A 42 6.45 5.40 5.68
CA ILE A 42 5.02 5.32 5.99
C ILE A 42 4.80 5.25 7.51
N PHE A 43 5.51 4.36 8.22
CA PHE A 43 5.39 4.20 9.67
C PHE A 43 5.74 5.49 10.42
N SER A 44 6.67 6.28 9.89
CA SER A 44 7.06 7.57 10.48
C SER A 44 5.94 8.61 10.40
N ARG A 45 5.01 8.50 9.45
CA ARG A 45 3.86 9.41 9.31
C ARG A 45 2.59 8.89 9.98
N MET A 46 2.34 7.59 9.84
CA MET A 46 1.08 6.94 10.24
C MET A 46 1.14 6.32 11.64
N GLY A 47 2.34 6.18 12.21
CA GLY A 47 2.57 5.36 13.38
C GLY A 47 3.03 3.94 13.01
N ILE A 48 3.61 3.27 14.01
CA ILE A 48 4.13 1.90 13.85
C ILE A 48 2.98 0.92 14.13
N PRO A 49 2.65 0.02 13.20
CA PRO A 49 1.59 -0.96 13.41
C PRO A 49 2.05 -2.11 14.31
N ASP A 50 1.11 -2.73 15.04
CA ASP A 50 1.42 -3.96 15.79
C ASP A 50 1.71 -5.15 14.88
N ILE A 51 0.98 -5.24 13.75
CA ILE A 51 1.03 -6.38 12.82
C ILE A 51 1.14 -5.86 11.38
N LEU A 52 2.08 -6.42 10.61
CA LEU A 52 2.16 -6.25 9.16
C LEU A 52 1.85 -7.56 8.44
N HIS A 53 0.71 -7.63 7.76
CA HIS A 53 0.30 -8.76 6.92
C HIS A 53 0.69 -8.51 5.45
N THR A 54 1.24 -9.51 4.76
CA THR A 54 1.55 -9.44 3.31
C THR A 54 1.32 -10.80 2.64
N ASP A 55 1.43 -10.85 1.33
CA ASP A 55 1.66 -12.10 0.60
C ASP A 55 3.04 -12.72 0.92
N GLN A 56 3.33 -13.87 0.29
CA GLN A 56 4.60 -14.59 0.41
C GLN A 56 5.65 -14.14 -0.62
N GLY A 57 5.55 -12.91 -1.14
CA GLY A 57 6.53 -12.35 -2.06
C GLY A 57 7.93 -12.34 -1.46
N ALA A 58 8.95 -12.73 -2.26
CA ALA A 58 10.32 -12.88 -1.79
C ALA A 58 10.90 -11.59 -1.16
N ASN A 59 10.41 -10.45 -1.62
CA ASN A 59 10.71 -9.13 -1.08
C ASN A 59 10.19 -8.94 0.36
N PHE A 60 8.99 -9.45 0.67
CA PHE A 60 8.40 -9.39 2.00
C PHE A 60 8.90 -10.48 2.95
N GLU A 61 9.40 -11.59 2.41
CA GLU A 61 10.02 -12.69 3.18
C GLU A 61 11.53 -12.51 3.40
N SER A 62 12.10 -11.37 2.96
CA SER A 62 13.53 -11.11 3.08
C SER A 62 14.00 -10.95 4.54
N ASN A 63 15.22 -11.41 4.82
CA ASN A 63 15.87 -11.22 6.13
C ASN A 63 16.01 -9.75 6.50
N LEU A 64 16.21 -8.88 5.50
CA LEU A 64 16.29 -7.44 5.70
C LEU A 64 14.98 -6.89 6.25
N LEU A 65 13.86 -7.13 5.57
CA LEU A 65 12.56 -6.64 6.04
C LEU A 65 12.22 -7.21 7.41
N ARG A 66 12.47 -8.50 7.63
CA ARG A 66 12.27 -9.14 8.94
C ARG A 66 13.06 -8.46 10.06
N SER A 67 14.30 -8.05 9.79
CA SER A 67 15.15 -7.36 10.77
C SER A 67 14.65 -5.96 11.07
N VAL A 68 14.21 -5.22 10.04
CA VAL A 68 13.61 -3.89 10.18
C VAL A 68 12.34 -3.97 11.03
N LEU A 69 11.41 -4.85 10.69
CA LEU A 69 10.15 -5.02 11.44
C LEU A 69 10.40 -5.43 12.89
N LYS A 70 11.38 -6.31 13.13
CA LYS A 70 11.78 -6.69 14.50
C LYS A 70 12.30 -5.48 15.29
N ALA A 71 13.06 -4.59 14.67
CA ALA A 71 13.56 -3.38 15.34
C ALA A 71 12.42 -2.42 15.74
N PHE A 72 11.36 -2.38 14.95
CA PHE A 72 10.14 -1.62 15.25
C PHE A 72 9.14 -2.36 16.16
N GLY A 73 9.42 -3.62 16.54
CA GLY A 73 8.48 -4.43 17.32
C GLY A 73 7.26 -4.91 16.54
N VAL A 74 7.26 -4.80 15.21
CA VAL A 74 6.13 -5.18 14.35
C VAL A 74 6.11 -6.70 14.14
N GLN A 75 4.98 -7.32 14.43
CA GLN A 75 4.76 -8.73 14.13
C GLN A 75 4.47 -8.92 12.64
N LYS A 76 5.36 -9.61 11.92
CA LYS A 76 5.11 -10.02 10.54
C LYS A 76 4.18 -11.23 10.49
N THR A 77 3.08 -11.12 9.75
CA THR A 77 2.24 -12.25 9.35
C THR A 77 2.17 -12.34 7.81
N ARG A 78 1.70 -13.47 7.27
CA ARG A 78 1.60 -13.68 5.83
C ARG A 78 0.35 -14.44 5.44
N THR A 79 -0.07 -14.33 4.19
CA THR A 79 -1.16 -15.15 3.64
C THR A 79 -0.79 -16.64 3.70
N SER A 80 -1.77 -17.48 4.03
CA SER A 80 -1.61 -18.94 3.94
C SER A 80 -2.11 -19.42 2.59
N ALA A 81 -1.52 -20.49 2.04
CA ALA A 81 -1.91 -21.05 0.75
C ALA A 81 -3.41 -21.44 0.67
N TYR A 82 -4.06 -21.65 1.82
CA TYR A 82 -5.45 -22.08 1.91
C TYR A 82 -6.43 -20.98 2.37
N HIS A 83 -5.95 -19.77 2.69
CA HIS A 83 -6.80 -18.63 3.11
C HIS A 83 -6.40 -17.32 2.43
N PRO A 84 -6.63 -17.18 1.12
CA PRO A 84 -6.39 -15.93 0.37
C PRO A 84 -7.29 -14.76 0.82
N GLN A 85 -8.34 -15.03 1.61
CA GLN A 85 -9.26 -14.01 2.13
C GLN A 85 -8.56 -12.93 2.97
N GLY A 86 -7.42 -13.26 3.61
CA GLY A 86 -6.61 -12.28 4.36
C GLY A 86 -5.99 -11.20 3.47
N ASP A 87 -5.76 -11.50 2.17
CA ASP A 87 -5.20 -10.57 1.19
C ASP A 87 -6.28 -9.76 0.46
N GLY A 88 -7.53 -10.22 0.50
CA GLY A 88 -8.61 -9.65 -0.30
C GLY A 88 -8.93 -8.18 0.03
N LEU A 89 -8.45 -7.62 1.14
CA LEU A 89 -8.55 -6.19 1.42
C LEU A 89 -7.56 -5.37 0.61
N VAL A 90 -6.26 -5.70 0.66
CA VAL A 90 -5.25 -4.96 -0.08
C VAL A 90 -5.43 -5.16 -1.59
N GLU A 91 -5.89 -6.34 -2.02
CA GLU A 91 -6.26 -6.57 -3.43
C GLU A 91 -7.38 -5.64 -3.89
N ARG A 92 -8.41 -5.41 -3.05
CA ARG A 92 -9.49 -4.47 -3.36
C ARG A 92 -9.02 -3.02 -3.33
N ALA A 93 -8.13 -2.66 -2.41
CA ALA A 93 -7.50 -1.35 -2.38
C ALA A 93 -6.70 -1.10 -3.67
N ASN A 94 -5.85 -2.06 -4.05
CA ASN A 94 -5.09 -2.04 -5.32
C ASN A 94 -6.02 -1.84 -6.51
N GLN A 95 -7.09 -2.61 -6.60
CA GLN A 95 -8.07 -2.49 -7.68
C GLN A 95 -8.74 -1.12 -7.71
N SER A 96 -9.14 -0.59 -6.55
CA SER A 96 -9.78 0.72 -6.42
C SER A 96 -8.82 1.84 -6.85
N THR A 97 -7.60 1.84 -6.32
CA THR A 97 -6.57 2.84 -6.64
C THR A 97 -6.19 2.80 -8.12
N LEU A 98 -6.02 1.61 -8.69
CA LEU A 98 -5.76 1.46 -10.13
C LEU A 98 -6.94 1.93 -11.00
N GLN A 99 -8.17 1.63 -10.59
CA GLN A 99 -9.36 2.04 -11.34
C GLN A 99 -9.52 3.56 -11.31
N MET A 100 -9.34 4.19 -10.15
CA MET A 100 -9.40 5.66 -10.01
C MET A 100 -8.31 6.34 -10.83
N LEU A 101 -7.08 5.82 -10.81
CA LEU A 101 -5.98 6.34 -11.65
C LEU A 101 -6.32 6.24 -13.14
N ARG A 102 -6.84 5.09 -13.60
CA ARG A 102 -7.23 4.91 -15.01
C ARG A 102 -8.35 5.82 -15.45
N THR A 103 -9.30 6.11 -14.56
CA THR A 103 -10.41 7.03 -14.85
C THR A 103 -9.94 8.49 -14.87
N TYR A 104 -8.94 8.83 -14.06
CA TYR A 104 -8.47 10.21 -13.93
C TYR A 104 -7.40 10.61 -14.96
N VAL A 105 -6.66 9.64 -15.51
CA VAL A 105 -5.49 9.90 -16.35
C VAL A 105 -5.70 9.35 -17.76
N ASP A 106 -5.78 10.27 -18.74
CA ASP A 106 -5.95 9.92 -20.16
C ASP A 106 -4.67 9.35 -20.80
N SER A 107 -3.48 9.69 -20.25
CA SER A 107 -2.18 9.24 -20.75
C SER A 107 -1.50 8.29 -19.77
N GLU A 108 -1.31 7.06 -20.20
CA GLU A 108 -0.73 5.97 -19.42
C GLU A 108 0.55 6.36 -18.67
N ALA A 109 1.46 7.17 -19.22
CA ALA A 109 2.75 7.49 -18.58
C ALA A 109 2.72 8.60 -17.50
N ASN A 110 1.62 9.37 -17.37
CA ASN A 110 1.55 10.54 -16.49
C ASN A 110 0.79 10.28 -15.18
N TRP A 111 0.72 9.03 -14.72
CA TRP A 111 -0.11 8.66 -13.57
C TRP A 111 0.44 9.15 -12.22
N GLU A 112 1.77 9.22 -12.09
CA GLU A 112 2.43 9.45 -10.80
C GLU A 112 2.13 10.81 -10.14
N PRO A 113 2.15 11.96 -10.86
CA PRO A 113 1.77 13.25 -10.27
C PRO A 113 0.33 13.33 -9.77
N HIS A 114 -0.55 12.46 -10.28
CA HIS A 114 -1.97 12.43 -9.92
C HIS A 114 -2.28 11.51 -8.74
N LEU A 115 -1.33 10.66 -8.34
CA LEU A 115 -1.51 9.70 -7.25
C LEU A 115 -1.94 10.37 -5.94
N PRO A 116 -1.37 11.52 -5.48
CA PRO A 116 -1.84 12.17 -4.26
C PRO A 116 -3.31 12.59 -4.30
N LEU A 117 -3.79 13.04 -5.46
CA LEU A 117 -5.19 13.44 -5.64
C LEU A 117 -6.12 12.23 -5.65
N VAL A 118 -5.72 11.13 -6.26
CA VAL A 118 -6.47 9.87 -6.24
C VAL A 118 -6.59 9.32 -4.82
N LEU A 119 -5.48 9.28 -4.08
CA LEU A 119 -5.49 8.85 -2.68
C LEU A 119 -6.36 9.77 -1.82
N HIS A 120 -6.29 11.09 -2.02
CA HIS A 120 -7.17 12.03 -1.32
C HIS A 120 -8.64 11.72 -1.58
N ALA A 121 -9.03 11.57 -2.85
CA ALA A 121 -10.40 11.23 -3.23
C ALA A 121 -10.87 9.92 -2.56
N TYR A 122 -10.01 8.89 -2.52
CA TYR A 122 -10.31 7.63 -1.85
C TYR A 122 -10.56 7.83 -0.34
N ARG A 123 -9.71 8.62 0.33
CA ARG A 123 -9.75 8.85 1.78
C ARG A 123 -10.92 9.74 2.22
N THR A 124 -11.51 10.50 1.32
CA THR A 124 -12.64 11.42 1.60
C THR A 124 -14.03 10.85 1.27
N VAL A 125 -14.11 9.67 0.65
CA VAL A 125 -15.38 9.02 0.31
C VAL A 125 -15.73 7.97 1.37
N PRO A 126 -17.00 7.88 1.82
CA PRO A 126 -17.42 6.85 2.75
C PRO A 126 -17.06 5.44 2.27
N HIS A 127 -16.33 4.69 3.09
CA HIS A 127 -15.98 3.32 2.76
C HIS A 127 -17.11 2.38 3.16
N SER A 128 -17.45 1.40 2.30
CA SER A 128 -18.61 0.52 2.48
C SER A 128 -18.59 -0.29 3.79
N SER A 129 -17.39 -0.58 4.32
CA SER A 129 -17.23 -1.33 5.58
C SER A 129 -17.37 -0.48 6.84
N THR A 130 -17.06 0.82 6.79
CA THR A 130 -17.06 1.71 7.96
C THR A 130 -18.24 2.68 7.96
N GLY A 131 -18.87 2.90 6.80
CA GLY A 131 -19.96 3.86 6.62
C GLY A 131 -19.53 5.33 6.65
N VAL A 132 -18.24 5.60 6.87
CA VAL A 132 -17.65 6.94 6.95
C VAL A 132 -16.35 7.00 6.15
N ALA A 133 -15.90 8.21 5.84
CA ALA A 133 -14.66 8.39 5.09
C ALA A 133 -13.45 7.98 5.94
N PRO A 134 -12.43 7.28 5.37
CA PRO A 134 -11.22 6.91 6.09
C PRO A 134 -10.57 8.05 6.87
N PHE A 135 -10.55 9.27 6.30
CA PHE A 135 -10.01 10.46 6.94
C PHE A 135 -10.70 10.83 8.26
N THR A 136 -11.96 10.46 8.47
CA THR A 136 -12.70 10.76 9.70
C THR A 136 -12.31 9.84 10.87
N LEU A 137 -11.66 8.71 10.59
CA LEU A 137 -11.31 7.68 11.57
C LEU A 137 -9.84 7.71 11.99
N MET A 138 -9.08 8.70 11.54
CA MET A 138 -7.66 8.89 11.87
C MET A 138 -7.41 10.08 12.79
#